data_AF-A0A1F5NJH0-F1
#
_entry.id   AF-A0A1F5NJH0-F1
#
_cell.length_a   1.000
_cell.length_b   1.000
_cell.length_c   1.000
_cell.angle_alpha   90.00
_cell.angle_beta   90.00
_cell.angle_gamma   90.00
#
_symmetry.space_group_name_H-M   'P 1'
#
loop_
_entity.id
_entity.type
_entity.pdbx_description
1 polymer ?
#
loop_
_entity_poly.entity_id
_entity_poly.type
_entity_poly.pdbx_seq_one_letter_code
_entity_poly.pdbx_strand_id
1 'polypeptide(L)'
;MGTRRNIFLWVLYDFANSIVSIVFFLYFAQWAVIDSGVSDFVFNLTFTGSAFLLLLTAPLVGVMLDKYWRRISGLRYATAAGAILYGICACFALSGMAGPALIFFTLGLFSYQLSFVFYTPLINDIATPEKRGSISGLGIAANYLGQIAGLVMVLPFSAGTWDFFSAGPRAETLLPAVLVFFILSLPMLLFFQEPKRAQAGISAKSVGKNFLRETKALLAFPSVTWFLLAFFLFNDAILTAMNNFPIFMEQVWGVSDTIKTYLLLAILITSALGGGLAGFVADRLGHKRTLFVVLVGWLVLLPALALLTNFKIMVIVAVFMGFWFGANWAVSRSVMSFVAPLGRHNLAFAYYSLAERVSALLGPVVWGIVVTSLVSIGSDRYRYAVLAITGFILLGLFALARVHDDKKPLQDNLTTIYIARHGEAEWNVKGFIIGQSETSLTDKGQQQARDLARELENVEFDAIFSSDLERTRHTAEIVALPRHLPVNTTELLRERNLARFEGGQWDRLGDLFDILLKHPHTTEEDNQKLAREGIETSLAMIGRFLNFVRQTTAAYPRKTILAVSHGGMMRLLLAHLGYAEKLPPRSMANSGYIRLRTNGTDFFIDEVKGVKKP
;
A
#
# COMPACT_ATOMS: atom_id res chain seq x y z
N MET A 1 -10.44 -14.38 -10.56
CA MET A 1 -11.05 -13.69 -9.40
C MET A 1 -11.88 -12.52 -9.91
N GLY A 2 -13.07 -12.28 -9.34
CA GLY A 2 -14.00 -11.25 -9.81
C GLY A 2 -13.60 -9.85 -9.35
N THR A 3 -12.52 -9.29 -9.92
CA THR A 3 -11.94 -7.99 -9.53
C THR A 3 -12.98 -6.87 -9.48
N ARG A 4 -13.93 -6.84 -10.43
CA ARG A 4 -15.04 -5.87 -10.44
C ARG A 4 -15.97 -5.98 -9.21
N ARG A 5 -16.27 -7.21 -8.77
CA ARG A 5 -17.07 -7.45 -7.56
C ARG A 5 -16.33 -6.95 -6.33
N ASN A 6 -15.05 -7.29 -6.19
CA ASN A 6 -14.25 -6.82 -5.06
C ASN A 6 -14.11 -5.28 -5.03
N ILE A 7 -13.96 -4.64 -6.19
CA ILE A 7 -13.97 -3.17 -6.30
C ILE A 7 -15.29 -2.60 -5.81
N PHE A 8 -16.43 -3.11 -6.28
CA PHE A 8 -17.75 -2.65 -5.83
C PHE A 8 -17.93 -2.78 -4.32
N LEU A 9 -17.58 -3.94 -3.75
CA LEU A 9 -17.67 -4.17 -2.30
C LEU A 9 -16.76 -3.23 -1.50
N TRP A 10 -15.54 -2.97 -1.99
CA TRP A 10 -14.60 -2.05 -1.36
C TRP A 10 -15.11 -0.61 -1.42
N VAL A 11 -15.65 -0.16 -2.56
CA VAL A 11 -16.24 1.18 -2.71
C VAL A 11 -17.51 1.35 -1.86
N LEU A 12 -18.37 0.34 -1.80
CA LEU A 12 -19.58 0.34 -0.98
C LEU A 12 -19.23 0.47 0.51
N TYR A 13 -18.13 -0.12 0.96
CA TYR A 13 -17.65 0.04 2.33
C TYR A 13 -17.24 1.49 2.64
N ASP A 14 -16.54 2.18 1.73
CA ASP A 14 -16.19 3.61 1.89
C ASP A 14 -17.47 4.48 1.98
N PHE A 15 -18.48 4.19 1.15
CA PHE A 15 -19.81 4.81 1.23
C PHE A 15 -20.48 4.56 2.59
N ALA A 16 -20.57 3.31 3.02
CA ALA A 16 -21.25 2.93 4.26
C ALA A 16 -20.62 3.57 5.50
N ASN A 17 -19.28 3.56 5.60
CA ASN A 17 -18.54 4.12 6.74
C ASN A 17 -18.74 5.63 6.88
N SER A 18 -18.87 6.32 5.76
CA SER A 18 -19.02 7.78 5.77
C SER A 18 -20.36 8.25 6.35
N ILE A 19 -21.42 7.43 6.30
CA ILE A 19 -22.74 7.71 6.87
C ILE A 19 -22.64 7.86 8.39
N VAL A 20 -22.11 6.84 9.08
CA VAL A 20 -21.97 6.89 10.55
C VAL A 20 -21.00 8.00 10.95
N SER A 21 -19.91 8.21 10.19
CA SER A 21 -18.93 9.25 10.46
C SER A 21 -19.54 10.65 10.44
N ILE A 22 -20.31 11.02 9.40
CA ILE A 22 -20.85 12.39 9.28
C ILE A 22 -21.97 12.65 10.28
N VAL A 23 -22.84 11.65 10.53
CA VAL A 23 -23.97 11.80 11.44
C VAL A 23 -23.48 11.96 12.88
N PHE A 24 -22.54 11.13 13.33
CA PHE A 24 -21.96 11.30 14.67
C PHE A 24 -21.15 12.59 14.78
N PHE A 25 -20.38 12.94 13.74
CA PHE A 25 -19.61 14.19 13.77
C PHE A 25 -20.49 15.43 13.96
N LEU A 26 -21.67 15.48 13.31
CA LEU A 26 -22.56 16.64 13.39
C LEU A 26 -23.56 16.59 14.54
N TYR A 27 -24.26 15.47 14.73
CA TYR A 27 -25.38 15.40 15.67
C TYR A 27 -24.96 14.92 17.06
N PHE A 28 -24.05 13.95 17.18
CA PHE A 28 -23.59 13.50 18.51
C PHE A 28 -22.76 14.58 19.21
N ALA A 29 -21.91 15.29 18.47
CA ALA A 29 -21.15 16.42 19.01
C ALA A 29 -22.06 17.50 19.61
N GLN A 30 -23.07 17.92 18.85
CA GLN A 30 -24.03 18.92 19.31
C GLN A 30 -24.91 18.40 20.45
N TRP A 31 -25.36 17.15 20.40
CA TRP A 31 -26.13 16.56 21.49
C TRP A 31 -25.33 16.50 22.80
N ALA A 32 -24.05 16.10 22.74
CA ALA A 32 -23.21 16.03 23.92
C ALA A 32 -22.98 17.41 24.52
N VAL A 33 -22.56 18.39 23.70
CA VAL A 33 -22.16 19.71 24.19
C VAL A 33 -23.34 20.61 24.52
N ILE A 34 -24.30 20.71 23.58
CA ILE A 34 -25.43 21.65 23.69
C ILE A 34 -26.56 21.04 24.51
N ASP A 35 -27.00 19.82 24.18
CA ASP A 35 -28.21 19.25 24.80
C ASP A 35 -27.91 18.62 26.17
N SER A 36 -26.70 18.05 26.34
CA SER A 36 -26.31 17.33 27.56
C SER A 36 -25.33 18.10 28.45
N GLY A 37 -24.92 19.31 28.06
CA GLY A 37 -24.05 20.19 28.85
C GLY A 37 -22.62 19.68 29.05
N VAL A 38 -22.14 18.76 28.21
CA VAL A 38 -20.73 18.33 28.23
C VAL A 38 -19.84 19.48 27.77
N SER A 39 -18.83 19.84 28.54
CA SER A 39 -17.87 20.86 28.09
C SER A 39 -17.17 20.44 26.79
N ASP A 40 -16.86 21.40 25.90
CA ASP A 40 -16.11 21.16 24.67
C ASP A 40 -14.79 20.43 24.93
N PHE A 41 -14.11 20.74 26.03
CA PHE A 41 -12.86 20.08 26.43
C PHE A 41 -13.05 18.57 26.62
N VAL A 42 -14.05 18.15 27.40
CA VAL A 42 -14.35 16.74 27.66
C VAL A 42 -14.77 16.02 26.39
N PHE A 43 -15.56 16.66 25.53
CA PHE A 43 -15.92 16.08 24.23
C PHE A 43 -14.67 15.86 23.36
N ASN A 44 -13.76 16.83 23.27
CA ASN A 44 -12.54 16.70 22.48
C ASN A 44 -11.57 15.62 23.00
N LEU A 45 -11.59 15.33 24.32
CA LEU A 45 -10.83 14.20 24.88
C LEU A 45 -11.21 12.85 24.27
N THR A 46 -12.42 12.71 23.71
CA THR A 46 -12.83 11.46 23.02
C THR A 46 -12.00 11.23 21.74
N PHE A 47 -11.75 12.28 20.95
CA PHE A 47 -10.90 12.20 19.76
C PHE A 47 -9.44 11.93 20.14
N THR A 48 -8.93 12.61 21.18
CA THR A 48 -7.58 12.39 21.70
C THR A 48 -7.40 10.95 22.21
N GLY A 49 -8.37 10.43 22.97
CA GLY A 49 -8.36 9.06 23.46
C GLY A 49 -8.34 8.04 22.32
N SER A 50 -9.20 8.23 21.31
CA SER A 50 -9.22 7.38 20.11
C SER A 50 -7.89 7.43 19.35
N ALA A 51 -7.33 8.62 19.13
CA ALA A 51 -6.07 8.79 18.42
C ALA A 51 -4.89 8.15 19.18
N PHE A 52 -4.88 8.24 20.52
CA PHE A 52 -3.87 7.59 21.36
C PHE A 52 -3.97 6.06 21.29
N LEU A 53 -5.19 5.49 21.35
CA LEU A 53 -5.39 4.06 21.15
C LEU A 53 -4.92 3.61 19.75
N LEU A 54 -5.19 4.41 18.72
CA LEU A 54 -4.74 4.13 17.36
C LEU A 54 -3.21 4.19 17.23
N LEU A 55 -2.57 5.18 17.87
CA LEU A 55 -1.11 5.31 17.93
C LEU A 55 -0.43 4.06 18.50
N LEU A 56 -1.01 3.46 19.52
CA LEU A 56 -0.47 2.24 20.14
C LEU A 56 -0.74 0.97 19.31
N THR A 57 -1.84 0.93 18.57
CA THR A 57 -2.33 -0.31 17.95
C THR A 57 -2.05 -0.40 16.45
N ALA A 58 -2.21 0.68 15.68
CA ALA A 58 -2.11 0.64 14.22
C ALA A 58 -0.75 0.10 13.73
N PRO A 59 0.41 0.56 14.26
CA PRO A 59 1.70 0.04 13.80
C PRO A 59 1.90 -1.44 14.13
N LEU A 60 1.42 -1.91 15.29
CA LEU A 60 1.45 -3.33 15.67
C LEU A 60 0.60 -4.17 14.72
N VAL A 61 -0.63 -3.73 14.44
CA VAL A 61 -1.54 -4.38 13.50
C VAL A 61 -0.94 -4.42 12.09
N GLY A 62 -0.28 -3.35 11.66
CA GLY A 62 0.44 -3.31 10.38
C GLY A 62 1.49 -4.43 10.24
N VAL A 63 2.33 -4.62 11.26
CA VAL A 63 3.32 -5.71 11.29
C VAL A 63 2.63 -7.07 11.28
N MET A 64 1.52 -7.21 12.01
CA MET A 64 0.76 -8.46 12.06
C MET A 64 0.17 -8.81 10.70
N LEU A 65 -0.35 -7.83 9.96
CA LEU A 65 -0.93 -8.01 8.63
C LEU A 65 0.08 -8.33 7.54
N ASP A 66 1.35 -7.94 7.72
CA ASP A 66 2.39 -8.28 6.76
C ASP A 66 2.86 -9.74 6.88
N LYS A 67 2.68 -10.40 8.03
CA LYS A 67 3.25 -11.74 8.30
C LYS A 67 2.27 -12.82 8.75
N TYR A 68 1.21 -12.45 9.47
CA TYR A 68 0.43 -13.39 10.26
C TYR A 68 -1.08 -13.32 9.98
N TRP A 69 -1.63 -12.11 9.81
CA TRP A 69 -3.08 -11.90 9.76
C TRP A 69 -3.60 -11.61 8.35
N ARG A 70 -4.86 -12.00 8.13
CA ARG A 70 -5.64 -11.57 6.95
C ARG A 70 -6.27 -10.22 7.20
N ARG A 71 -6.21 -9.34 6.21
CA ARG A 71 -6.86 -8.02 6.28
C ARG A 71 -8.37 -8.16 6.46
N ILE A 72 -9.01 -9.06 5.70
CA ILE A 72 -10.47 -9.19 5.75
C ILE A 72 -10.98 -9.67 7.11
N SER A 73 -10.22 -10.52 7.81
CA SER A 73 -10.58 -10.99 9.15
C SER A 73 -10.55 -9.82 10.14
N GLY A 74 -9.46 -9.05 10.15
CA GLY A 74 -9.36 -7.87 11.01
C GLY A 74 -10.43 -6.82 10.72
N LEU A 75 -10.75 -6.59 9.43
CA LEU A 75 -11.80 -5.68 9.01
C LEU A 75 -13.18 -6.09 9.56
N ARG A 76 -13.50 -7.39 9.56
CA ARG A 76 -14.76 -7.91 10.14
C ARG A 76 -14.86 -7.59 11.63
N TYR A 77 -13.81 -7.88 12.40
CA TYR A 77 -13.80 -7.62 13.83
C TYR A 77 -13.89 -6.12 14.14
N ALA A 78 -13.09 -5.29 13.47
CA ALA A 78 -13.11 -3.84 13.68
C ALA A 78 -14.45 -3.21 13.31
N THR A 79 -15.05 -3.62 12.19
CA THR A 79 -16.36 -3.09 11.74
C THR A 79 -17.49 -3.53 12.67
N ALA A 80 -17.53 -4.81 13.07
CA ALA A 80 -18.54 -5.31 13.99
C ALA A 80 -18.42 -4.65 15.37
N ALA A 81 -17.19 -4.50 15.89
CA ALA A 81 -16.95 -3.76 17.12
C ALA A 81 -17.41 -2.30 16.99
N GLY A 82 -17.08 -1.61 15.89
CA GLY A 82 -17.53 -0.24 15.62
C GLY A 82 -19.06 -0.11 15.60
N ALA A 83 -19.77 -1.03 14.93
CA ALA A 83 -21.22 -1.03 14.89
C ALA A 83 -21.84 -1.26 16.28
N ILE A 84 -21.31 -2.20 17.06
CA ILE A 84 -21.78 -2.46 18.43
C ILE A 84 -21.51 -1.24 19.33
N LEU A 85 -20.30 -0.69 19.31
CA LEU A 85 -19.89 0.41 20.18
C LEU A 85 -20.65 1.70 19.85
N TYR A 86 -20.81 2.04 18.57
CA TYR A 86 -21.66 3.17 18.18
C TYR A 86 -23.14 2.92 18.47
N GLY A 87 -23.62 1.67 18.35
CA GLY A 87 -24.99 1.30 18.74
C GLY A 87 -25.24 1.51 20.23
N ILE A 88 -24.32 1.06 21.08
CA ILE A 88 -24.39 1.28 22.54
C ILE A 88 -24.31 2.78 22.86
N CYS A 89 -23.43 3.52 22.18
CA CYS A 89 -23.37 4.98 22.29
C CYS A 89 -24.71 5.63 21.96
N ALA A 90 -25.35 5.22 20.86
CA ALA A 90 -26.67 5.74 20.47
C ALA A 90 -27.73 5.42 21.52
N CYS A 91 -27.76 4.20 22.07
CA CYS A 91 -28.71 3.83 23.13
C CYS A 91 -28.52 4.68 24.40
N PHE A 92 -27.28 4.95 24.82
CA PHE A 92 -27.02 5.84 25.95
C PHE A 92 -27.41 7.29 25.65
N ALA A 93 -27.18 7.75 24.42
CA ALA A 93 -27.61 9.09 24.01
C ALA A 93 -29.14 9.22 24.02
N LEU A 94 -29.86 8.21 23.52
CA LEU A 94 -31.32 8.14 23.59
C LEU A 94 -31.84 8.11 25.04
N SER A 95 -31.04 7.59 25.97
CA SER A 95 -31.39 7.54 27.40
C SER A 95 -30.96 8.80 28.17
N GLY A 96 -30.39 9.81 27.51
CA GLY A 96 -29.89 11.03 28.15
C GLY A 96 -28.58 10.86 28.95
N MET A 97 -27.88 9.73 28.82
CA MET A 97 -26.71 9.38 29.62
C MET A 97 -25.39 9.77 28.92
N ALA A 98 -24.99 11.03 29.03
CA ALA A 98 -23.82 11.57 28.33
C ALA A 98 -22.48 10.89 28.67
N GLY A 99 -22.21 10.62 29.95
CA GLY A 99 -20.93 10.04 30.39
C GLY A 99 -20.61 8.69 29.72
N PRO A 100 -21.48 7.67 29.86
CA PRO A 100 -21.32 6.41 29.14
C PRO A 100 -21.31 6.58 27.62
N ALA A 101 -22.16 7.43 27.05
CA ALA A 101 -22.20 7.68 25.61
C ALA A 101 -20.82 8.14 25.08
N LEU A 102 -20.13 9.05 25.77
CA LEU A 102 -18.79 9.51 25.40
C LEU A 102 -17.72 8.39 25.41
N ILE A 103 -17.79 7.47 26.37
CA ILE A 103 -16.87 6.32 26.45
C ILE A 103 -17.07 5.41 25.23
N PHE A 104 -18.32 5.05 24.95
CA PHE A 104 -18.65 4.18 23.82
C PHE A 104 -18.42 4.87 22.46
N PHE A 105 -18.64 6.18 22.38
CA PHE A 105 -18.24 6.98 21.22
C PHE A 105 -16.73 6.91 20.98
N THR A 106 -15.92 7.09 22.03
CA THR A 106 -14.46 7.02 21.94
C THR A 106 -13.99 5.66 21.42
N LEU A 107 -14.52 4.57 21.97
CA LEU A 107 -14.17 3.21 21.55
C LEU A 107 -14.71 2.87 20.15
N GLY A 108 -15.89 3.38 19.80
CA GLY A 108 -16.49 3.24 18.46
C GLY A 108 -15.65 3.98 17.41
N LEU A 109 -15.24 5.22 17.71
CA LEU A 109 -14.34 6.02 16.89
C LEU A 109 -12.99 5.34 16.70
N PHE A 110 -12.44 4.76 17.76
CA PHE A 110 -11.21 3.96 17.66
C PHE A 110 -11.40 2.76 16.72
N SER A 111 -12.48 2.00 16.87
CA SER A 111 -12.76 0.82 16.04
C SER A 111 -12.99 1.19 14.57
N TYR A 112 -13.69 2.31 14.33
CA TYR A 112 -13.86 2.91 13.01
C TYR A 112 -12.51 3.29 12.39
N GLN A 113 -11.64 3.99 13.11
CA GLN A 113 -10.33 4.37 12.60
C GLN A 113 -9.43 3.15 12.35
N LEU A 114 -9.49 2.15 13.23
CA LEU A 114 -8.75 0.91 13.10
C LEU A 114 -9.21 0.09 11.87
N SER A 115 -10.47 0.17 11.48
CA SER A 115 -10.99 -0.51 10.28
C SER A 115 -10.22 -0.09 9.01
N PHE A 116 -9.84 1.19 8.90
CA PHE A 116 -9.07 1.72 7.78
C PHE A 116 -7.64 1.15 7.69
N VAL A 117 -7.06 0.69 8.80
CA VAL A 117 -5.75 0.00 8.80
C VAL A 117 -5.85 -1.34 8.05
N PHE A 118 -7.00 -2.02 8.15
CA PHE A 118 -7.26 -3.25 7.41
C PHE A 118 -7.76 -3.00 5.99
N TYR A 119 -8.60 -1.98 5.81
CA TYR A 119 -9.32 -1.69 4.57
C TYR A 119 -8.44 -1.04 3.50
N THR A 120 -7.69 0.00 3.86
CA THR A 120 -6.95 0.83 2.89
C THR A 120 -5.92 0.02 2.08
N PRO A 121 -5.12 -0.90 2.68
CA PRO A 121 -4.15 -1.68 1.91
C PRO A 121 -4.79 -2.69 0.93
N LEU A 122 -6.08 -3.01 1.05
CA LEU A 122 -6.78 -3.92 0.12
C LEU A 122 -6.80 -3.40 -1.32
N ILE A 123 -6.59 -2.10 -1.53
CA ILE A 123 -6.48 -1.52 -2.87
C ILE A 123 -5.42 -2.22 -3.73
N ASN A 124 -4.35 -2.72 -3.10
CA ASN A 124 -3.27 -3.44 -3.77
C ASN A 124 -3.68 -4.81 -4.31
N ASP A 125 -4.74 -5.41 -3.75
CA ASP A 125 -5.25 -6.72 -4.15
C ASP A 125 -6.39 -6.62 -5.18
N ILE A 126 -7.01 -5.45 -5.33
CA ILE A 126 -8.19 -5.24 -6.19
C ILE A 126 -7.92 -4.34 -7.41
N ALA A 127 -6.76 -3.68 -7.46
CA ALA A 127 -6.39 -2.79 -8.55
C ALA A 127 -4.95 -3.06 -9.01
N THR A 128 -4.75 -3.11 -10.32
CA THR A 128 -3.39 -3.08 -10.90
C THR A 128 -2.75 -1.72 -10.59
N PRO A 129 -1.42 -1.62 -10.49
CA PRO A 129 -0.73 -0.37 -10.22
C PRO A 129 -1.28 0.79 -11.06
N GLU A 130 -1.46 0.60 -12.36
CA GLU A 130 -1.90 1.62 -13.32
C GLU A 130 -3.34 2.12 -13.11
N LYS A 131 -4.13 1.46 -12.25
CA LYS A 131 -5.52 1.79 -11.95
C LYS A 131 -5.77 2.17 -10.50
N ARG A 132 -4.75 2.20 -9.64
CA ARG A 132 -4.93 2.48 -8.21
C ARG A 132 -5.45 3.88 -7.94
N GLY A 133 -5.13 4.85 -8.80
CA GLY A 133 -5.66 6.21 -8.71
C GLY A 133 -7.15 6.24 -8.95
N SER A 134 -7.64 5.68 -10.07
CA SER A 134 -9.07 5.65 -10.36
C SER A 134 -9.86 4.89 -9.29
N ILE A 135 -9.37 3.74 -8.81
CA ILE A 135 -10.07 2.97 -7.78
C ILE A 135 -10.08 3.72 -6.44
N SER A 136 -8.97 4.35 -6.05
CA SER A 136 -8.91 5.22 -4.88
C SER A 136 -9.90 6.39 -5.01
N GLY A 137 -9.93 7.04 -6.17
CA GLY A 137 -10.84 8.13 -6.47
C GLY A 137 -12.32 7.74 -6.40
N LEU A 138 -12.68 6.55 -6.88
CA LEU A 138 -14.04 6.00 -6.73
C LEU A 138 -14.42 5.78 -5.26
N GLY A 139 -13.49 5.26 -4.44
CA GLY A 139 -13.71 5.13 -2.99
C GLY A 139 -13.98 6.47 -2.32
N ILE A 140 -13.16 7.48 -2.60
CA ILE A 140 -13.34 8.83 -2.07
C ILE A 140 -14.63 9.49 -2.57
N ALA A 141 -14.96 9.34 -3.85
CA ALA A 141 -16.23 9.85 -4.38
C ALA A 141 -17.42 9.21 -3.67
N ALA A 142 -17.39 7.89 -3.48
CA ALA A 142 -18.41 7.15 -2.74
C ALA A 142 -18.47 7.56 -1.26
N ASN A 143 -17.33 7.86 -0.64
CA ASN A 143 -17.29 8.40 0.72
C ASN A 143 -18.08 9.72 0.81
N TYR A 144 -17.80 10.71 -0.04
CA TYR A 144 -18.55 11.98 0.00
C TYR A 144 -20.05 11.81 -0.32
N LEU A 145 -20.39 10.92 -1.26
CA LEU A 145 -21.79 10.58 -1.53
C LEU A 145 -22.48 9.92 -0.34
N GLY A 146 -21.78 9.08 0.42
CA GLY A 146 -22.31 8.47 1.63
C GLY A 146 -22.48 9.48 2.75
N GLN A 147 -21.63 10.51 2.86
CA GLN A 147 -21.84 11.61 3.80
C GLN A 147 -23.14 12.39 3.47
N ILE A 148 -23.35 12.71 2.19
CA ILE A 148 -24.58 13.37 1.73
C ILE A 148 -25.80 12.48 2.01
N ALA A 149 -25.73 11.19 1.68
CA ALA A 149 -26.81 10.24 1.91
C ALA A 149 -27.13 10.09 3.41
N GLY A 150 -26.11 10.02 4.26
CA GLY A 150 -26.26 9.94 5.71
C GLY A 150 -26.98 11.15 6.29
N LEU A 151 -26.60 12.36 5.84
CA LEU A 151 -27.29 13.59 6.24
C LEU A 151 -28.75 13.60 5.81
N VAL A 152 -29.02 13.35 4.52
CA VAL A 152 -30.40 13.36 3.98
C VAL A 152 -31.29 12.33 4.69
N MET A 153 -30.75 11.14 4.96
CA MET A 153 -31.46 10.06 5.62
C MET A 153 -31.93 10.42 7.03
N VAL A 154 -31.11 11.14 7.80
CA VAL A 154 -31.44 11.48 9.19
C VAL A 154 -32.21 12.79 9.34
N LEU A 155 -32.45 13.53 8.25
CA LEU A 155 -33.20 14.79 8.27
C LEU A 155 -34.56 14.68 8.98
N PRO A 156 -35.42 13.67 8.70
CA PRO A 156 -36.72 13.56 9.36
C PRO A 156 -36.62 13.45 10.90
N PHE A 157 -35.58 12.76 11.39
CA PHE A 157 -35.31 12.65 12.83
C PHE A 157 -34.80 13.98 13.40
N SER A 158 -33.82 14.60 12.74
CA SER A 158 -33.26 15.88 13.20
C SER A 158 -34.24 17.05 13.17
N ALA A 159 -35.26 16.98 12.31
CA ALA A 159 -36.35 17.95 12.23
C ALA A 159 -37.48 17.67 13.25
N GLY A 160 -37.39 16.57 14.01
CA GLY A 160 -38.42 16.13 14.95
C GLY A 160 -39.69 15.59 14.30
N THR A 161 -39.68 15.34 12.98
CA THR A 161 -40.84 14.73 12.29
C THR A 161 -40.96 13.24 12.60
N TRP A 162 -39.83 12.55 12.76
CA TRP A 162 -39.76 11.20 13.27
C TRP A 162 -39.11 11.23 14.64
N ASP A 163 -39.85 10.78 15.65
CA ASP A 163 -39.43 10.70 17.04
C ASP A 163 -39.89 9.35 17.59
N PHE A 164 -38.96 8.41 17.76
CA PHE A 164 -39.30 7.03 18.14
C PHE A 164 -39.07 6.76 19.62
N PHE A 165 -38.14 7.47 20.25
CA PHE A 165 -37.77 7.27 21.65
C PHE A 165 -37.99 8.52 22.51
N SER A 166 -38.46 9.64 21.93
CA SER A 166 -38.70 10.90 22.64
C SER A 166 -37.46 11.42 23.35
N ALA A 167 -36.29 11.15 22.76
CA ALA A 167 -34.98 11.46 23.32
C ALA A 167 -34.39 12.80 22.82
N GLY A 168 -35.11 13.49 21.95
CA GLY A 168 -34.70 14.73 21.34
C GLY A 168 -34.14 14.54 19.91
N PRO A 169 -34.34 15.52 19.01
CA PRO A 169 -34.12 15.32 17.57
C PRO A 169 -32.70 14.89 17.19
N ARG A 170 -31.66 15.33 17.93
CA ARG A 170 -30.27 14.98 17.63
C ARG A 170 -29.93 13.55 18.03
N ALA A 171 -30.39 13.07 19.19
CA ALA A 171 -30.14 11.71 19.66
C ALA A 171 -30.83 10.66 18.77
N GLU A 172 -32.04 10.95 18.30
CA GLU A 172 -32.83 10.12 17.37
C GLU A 172 -32.11 9.82 16.05
N THR A 173 -31.17 10.68 15.62
CA THR A 173 -30.40 10.47 14.37
C THR A 173 -29.39 9.33 14.43
N LEU A 174 -28.90 8.99 15.64
CA LEU A 174 -27.68 8.20 15.79
C LEU A 174 -27.89 6.72 15.47
N LEU A 175 -28.95 6.12 16.03
CA LEU A 175 -29.23 4.69 15.86
C LEU A 175 -29.54 4.32 14.39
N PRO A 176 -30.39 5.06 13.64
CA PRO A 176 -30.59 4.83 12.21
C PRO A 176 -29.29 4.86 11.40
N ALA A 177 -28.38 5.80 11.70
CA ALA A 177 -27.10 5.89 11.01
C ALA A 177 -26.21 4.66 11.26
N VAL A 178 -26.16 4.15 12.49
CA VAL A 178 -25.43 2.91 12.82
C VAL A 178 -26.00 1.71 12.07
N LEU A 179 -27.34 1.57 12.05
CA LEU A 179 -28.01 0.46 11.39
C LEU A 179 -27.71 0.44 9.89
N VAL A 180 -27.86 1.59 9.22
CA VAL A 180 -27.61 1.67 7.77
C VAL A 180 -26.12 1.47 7.44
N PHE A 181 -25.21 2.06 8.22
CA PHE A 181 -23.78 1.78 8.10
C PHE A 181 -23.48 0.29 8.16
N PHE A 182 -24.02 -0.41 9.16
CA PHE A 182 -23.72 -1.83 9.35
C PHE A 182 -24.30 -2.67 8.23
N ILE A 183 -25.58 -2.45 7.86
CA ILE A 183 -26.26 -3.16 6.77
C ILE A 183 -25.49 -2.99 5.45
N LEU A 184 -25.09 -1.77 5.11
CA LEU A 184 -24.36 -1.49 3.87
C LEU A 184 -22.90 -1.98 3.91
N SER A 185 -22.34 -2.19 5.10
CA SER A 185 -21.00 -2.79 5.27
C SER A 185 -21.01 -4.32 5.15
N LEU A 186 -22.14 -4.99 5.46
CA LEU A 186 -22.24 -6.46 5.43
C LEU A 186 -21.78 -7.10 4.11
N PRO A 187 -22.11 -6.58 2.92
CA PRO A 187 -21.63 -7.16 1.67
C PRO A 187 -20.10 -7.25 1.60
N MET A 188 -19.38 -6.21 2.04
CA MET A 188 -17.92 -6.22 2.12
C MET A 188 -17.43 -7.29 3.09
N LEU A 189 -18.05 -7.37 4.27
CA LEU A 189 -17.65 -8.31 5.30
C LEU A 189 -17.88 -9.77 4.90
N LEU A 190 -18.99 -10.07 4.23
CA LEU A 190 -19.40 -11.44 3.91
C LEU A 190 -18.82 -11.94 2.59
N PHE A 191 -18.75 -11.09 1.57
CA PHE A 191 -18.51 -11.54 0.19
C PHE A 191 -17.14 -11.17 -0.38
N PHE A 192 -16.37 -10.31 0.28
CA PHE A 192 -15.05 -9.92 -0.23
C PHE A 192 -14.06 -11.09 -0.17
N GLN A 193 -13.41 -11.36 -1.29
CA GLN A 193 -12.43 -12.43 -1.41
C GLN A 193 -11.01 -11.88 -1.44
N GLU A 194 -10.29 -12.03 -0.34
CA GLU A 194 -8.86 -11.71 -0.24
C GLU A 194 -8.00 -12.87 -0.78
N PRO A 195 -6.98 -12.61 -1.63
CA PRO A 195 -6.03 -13.63 -2.08
C PRO A 195 -5.39 -14.38 -0.90
N LYS A 196 -5.29 -15.71 -1.00
CA LYS A 196 -4.63 -16.53 0.03
C LYS A 196 -3.13 -16.24 -0.01
N ARG A 197 -2.57 -15.74 1.10
CA ARG A 197 -1.12 -15.61 1.32
C ARG A 197 -0.68 -16.61 2.39
N ALA A 198 0.53 -17.15 2.27
CA ALA A 198 1.11 -18.00 3.30
C ALA A 198 1.24 -17.20 4.61
N GLN A 199 0.65 -17.72 5.69
CA GLN A 199 0.73 -17.13 7.02
C GLN A 199 1.81 -17.84 7.81
N ALA A 200 2.69 -17.09 8.46
CA ALA A 200 3.62 -17.65 9.42
C ALA A 200 2.90 -17.97 10.75
N GLY A 201 3.44 -18.90 11.54
CA GLY A 201 2.96 -19.14 12.90
C GLY A 201 3.19 -17.91 13.79
N ILE A 202 2.22 -17.60 14.66
CA ILE A 202 2.30 -16.46 15.58
C ILE A 202 3.19 -16.83 16.77
N SER A 203 4.24 -16.04 17.03
CA SER A 203 5.00 -16.09 18.29
C SER A 203 4.99 -14.73 18.96
N ALA A 204 4.29 -14.60 20.09
CA ALA A 204 4.08 -13.32 20.79
C ALA A 204 5.40 -12.62 21.19
N LYS A 205 6.41 -13.39 21.62
CA LYS A 205 7.75 -12.89 21.97
C LYS A 205 8.50 -12.32 20.76
N SER A 206 8.18 -12.79 19.56
CA SER A 206 8.75 -12.28 18.31
C SER A 206 8.05 -11.00 17.83
N VAL A 207 6.76 -10.81 18.08
CA VAL A 207 5.98 -9.66 17.56
C VAL A 207 6.51 -8.33 18.10
N GLY A 208 6.69 -8.20 19.42
CA GLY A 208 7.17 -6.95 20.04
C GLY A 208 8.60 -6.57 19.62
N LYS A 209 9.52 -7.53 19.62
CA LYS A 209 10.92 -7.29 19.19
C LYS A 209 11.00 -7.03 17.68
N ASN A 210 10.16 -7.68 16.89
CA ASN A 210 10.10 -7.45 15.44
C ASN A 210 9.45 -6.10 15.10
N PHE A 211 8.51 -5.58 15.90
CA PHE A 211 7.83 -4.31 15.63
C PHE A 211 8.79 -3.13 15.45
N LEU A 212 9.67 -2.91 16.43
CA LEU A 212 10.65 -1.81 16.36
C LEU A 212 11.60 -1.98 15.17
N ARG A 213 12.00 -3.22 14.88
CA ARG A 213 12.88 -3.53 13.74
C ARG A 213 12.19 -3.26 12.40
N GLU A 214 10.95 -3.72 12.21
CA GLU A 214 10.22 -3.50 10.96
C GLU A 214 9.83 -2.02 10.78
N THR A 215 9.49 -1.32 11.87
CA THR A 215 9.28 0.14 11.83
C THR A 215 10.54 0.86 11.39
N LYS A 216 11.69 0.58 12.02
CA LYS A 216 12.97 1.18 11.63
C LYS A 216 13.33 0.84 10.18
N ALA A 217 13.10 -0.40 9.76
CA ALA A 217 13.35 -0.83 8.39
C ALA A 217 12.43 -0.12 7.39
N LEU A 218 11.16 0.11 7.73
CA LEU A 218 10.23 0.86 6.89
C LEU A 218 10.64 2.34 6.76
N LEU A 219 10.96 2.98 7.89
CA LEU A 219 11.38 4.39 7.92
C LEU A 219 12.79 4.61 7.33
N ALA A 220 13.56 3.54 7.10
CA ALA A 220 14.80 3.61 6.35
C ALA A 220 14.58 3.78 4.84
N PHE A 221 13.37 3.52 4.31
CA PHE A 221 13.04 3.79 2.90
C PHE A 221 12.77 5.29 2.72
N PRO A 222 13.64 6.04 2.00
CA PRO A 222 13.52 7.49 1.94
C PRO A 222 12.18 7.96 1.39
N SER A 223 11.68 7.32 0.34
CA SER A 223 10.39 7.68 -0.26
C SER A 223 9.23 7.56 0.73
N VAL A 224 9.20 6.52 1.58
CA VAL A 224 8.15 6.33 2.59
C VAL A 224 8.22 7.43 3.62
N THR A 225 9.40 7.68 4.17
CA THR A 225 9.60 8.69 5.21
C THR A 225 9.31 10.10 4.72
N TRP A 226 9.80 10.46 3.53
CA TRP A 226 9.50 11.76 2.92
C TRP A 226 8.03 11.91 2.58
N PHE A 227 7.36 10.85 2.13
CA PHE A 227 5.93 10.89 1.85
C PHE A 227 5.10 11.02 3.12
N LEU A 228 5.40 10.26 4.18
CA LEU A 228 4.71 10.37 5.46
C LEU A 228 4.89 11.76 6.09
N LEU A 229 6.09 12.33 6.00
CA LEU A 229 6.35 13.71 6.44
C LEU A 229 5.58 14.73 5.61
N ALA A 230 5.59 14.60 4.29
CA ALA A 230 4.82 15.45 3.40
C ALA A 230 3.33 15.40 3.74
N PHE A 231 2.78 14.18 3.81
CA PHE A 231 1.40 13.91 4.15
C PHE A 231 1.03 14.49 5.51
N PHE A 232 1.82 14.25 6.56
CA PHE A 232 1.58 14.84 7.88
C PHE A 232 1.43 16.37 7.81
N LEU A 233 2.35 17.07 7.13
CA LEU A 233 2.36 18.54 7.06
C LEU A 233 1.19 19.10 6.26
N PHE A 234 0.98 18.64 5.02
CA PHE A 234 -0.10 19.21 4.21
C PHE A 234 -1.48 18.78 4.73
N ASN A 235 -1.58 17.58 5.31
CA ASN A 235 -2.84 17.09 5.86
C ASN A 235 -3.26 17.88 7.10
N ASP A 236 -2.30 18.21 7.97
CA ASP A 236 -2.53 19.08 9.12
C ASP A 236 -3.08 20.45 8.71
N ALA A 237 -2.49 21.08 7.68
CA ALA A 237 -2.97 22.35 7.14
C ALA A 237 -4.40 22.27 6.62
N ILE A 238 -4.70 21.26 5.82
CA ILE A 238 -6.02 21.04 5.20
C ILE A 238 -7.08 20.74 6.27
N LEU A 239 -6.77 19.87 7.23
CA LEU A 239 -7.68 19.55 8.34
C LEU A 239 -7.89 20.74 9.27
N THR A 240 -6.86 21.53 9.53
CA THR A 240 -6.98 22.75 10.35
C THR A 240 -7.89 23.77 9.67
N ALA A 241 -7.70 24.00 8.36
CA ALA A 241 -8.56 24.87 7.57
C ALA A 241 -10.00 24.37 7.58
N MET A 242 -10.23 23.07 7.37
CA MET A 242 -11.55 22.45 7.36
C MET A 242 -12.26 22.61 8.72
N ASN A 243 -11.59 22.27 9.81
CA ASN A 243 -12.18 22.30 11.15
C ASN A 243 -12.49 23.73 11.62
N ASN A 244 -11.70 24.73 11.19
CA ASN A 244 -11.92 26.13 11.56
C ASN A 244 -12.76 26.91 10.54
N PHE A 245 -13.15 26.29 9.42
CA PHE A 245 -13.92 26.97 8.37
C PHE A 245 -15.25 27.57 8.86
N PRO A 246 -16.06 26.91 9.72
CA PRO A 246 -17.29 27.51 10.24
C PRO A 246 -17.03 28.77 11.08
N ILE A 247 -15.96 28.77 11.90
CA ILE A 247 -15.56 29.91 12.72
C ILE A 247 -15.06 31.06 11.83
N PHE A 248 -14.25 30.76 10.82
CA PHE A 248 -13.81 31.74 9.83
C PHE A 248 -15.02 32.40 9.14
N MET A 249 -16.01 31.61 8.71
CA MET A 249 -17.22 32.13 8.07
C MET A 249 -18.05 33.04 8.98
N GLU A 250 -18.13 32.71 10.26
CA GLU A 250 -18.85 33.53 11.23
C GLU A 250 -18.10 34.83 11.54
N GLN A 251 -16.83 34.73 11.89
CA GLN A 251 -16.06 35.85 12.40
C GLN A 251 -15.66 36.83 11.30
N VAL A 252 -15.31 36.34 10.10
CA VAL A 252 -14.85 37.19 8.99
C VAL A 252 -16.01 37.70 8.15
N TRP A 253 -17.07 36.89 7.97
CA TRP A 253 -18.16 37.20 7.05
C TRP A 253 -19.52 37.42 7.72
N GLY A 254 -19.66 37.16 9.02
CA GLY A 254 -20.94 37.34 9.74
C GLY A 254 -22.05 36.43 9.24
N VAL A 255 -21.70 35.26 8.72
CA VAL A 255 -22.63 34.39 7.99
C VAL A 255 -23.39 33.47 8.93
N SER A 256 -24.69 33.31 8.70
CA SER A 256 -25.55 32.42 9.50
C SER A 256 -25.24 30.94 9.28
N ASP A 257 -25.60 30.11 10.26
CA ASP A 257 -25.38 28.66 10.21
C ASP A 257 -26.09 27.97 9.04
N THR A 258 -27.25 28.48 8.62
CA THR A 258 -27.97 27.99 7.43
C THR A 258 -27.12 28.12 6.17
N ILE A 259 -26.45 29.26 5.96
CA ILE A 259 -25.61 29.47 4.79
C ILE A 259 -24.34 28.62 4.88
N LYS A 260 -23.72 28.50 6.07
CA LYS A 260 -22.58 27.59 6.30
C LYS A 260 -22.94 26.15 5.90
N THR A 261 -24.15 25.70 6.21
CA THR A 261 -24.66 24.36 5.90
C THR A 261 -24.86 24.13 4.40
N TYR A 262 -25.50 25.07 3.69
CA TYR A 262 -25.65 24.98 2.22
C TYR A 262 -24.30 25.01 1.51
N LEU A 263 -23.37 25.83 1.99
CA LEU A 263 -22.01 25.89 1.47
C LEU A 263 -21.27 24.57 1.67
N LEU A 264 -21.37 23.96 2.86
CA LEU A 264 -20.80 22.64 3.14
C LEU A 264 -21.36 21.58 2.18
N LEU A 265 -22.66 21.53 1.94
CA LEU A 265 -23.26 20.58 0.99
C LEU A 265 -22.70 20.75 -0.42
N ALA A 266 -22.54 22.00 -0.89
CA ALA A 266 -21.93 22.28 -2.19
C ALA A 266 -20.45 21.85 -2.25
N ILE A 267 -19.70 22.03 -1.15
CA ILE A 267 -18.33 21.54 -1.00
C ILE A 267 -18.26 20.01 -1.04
N LEU A 268 -19.18 19.30 -0.38
CA LEU A 268 -19.20 17.82 -0.40
C LEU A 268 -19.46 17.26 -1.81
N ILE A 269 -20.38 17.86 -2.56
CA ILE A 269 -20.68 17.46 -3.94
C ILE A 269 -19.45 17.62 -4.84
N THR A 270 -18.80 18.77 -4.78
CA THR A 270 -17.59 19.04 -5.57
C THR A 270 -16.40 18.20 -5.09
N SER A 271 -16.35 17.82 -3.81
CA SER A 271 -15.37 16.88 -3.28
C SER A 271 -15.54 15.47 -3.84
N ALA A 272 -16.78 15.00 -4.02
CA ALA A 272 -17.02 13.73 -4.68
C ALA A 272 -16.49 13.74 -6.13
N LEU A 273 -16.72 14.83 -6.86
CA LEU A 273 -16.22 15.03 -8.23
C LEU A 273 -14.68 15.09 -8.26
N GLY A 274 -14.08 15.83 -7.33
CA GLY A 274 -12.64 15.97 -7.19
C GLY A 274 -11.93 14.65 -6.94
N GLY A 275 -12.45 13.82 -6.03
CA GLY A 275 -11.92 12.50 -5.76
C GLY A 275 -11.92 11.60 -7.00
N GLY A 276 -13.07 11.50 -7.67
CA GLY A 276 -13.23 10.67 -8.87
C GLY A 276 -12.33 11.11 -10.03
N LEU A 277 -12.33 12.41 -10.35
CA LEU A 277 -11.56 12.96 -11.47
C LEU A 277 -10.06 12.96 -11.21
N ALA A 278 -9.61 13.35 -10.02
CA ALA A 278 -8.19 13.39 -9.69
C ALA A 278 -7.57 11.98 -9.67
N GLY A 279 -8.32 10.96 -9.22
CA GLY A 279 -7.87 9.57 -9.28
C GLY A 279 -7.58 9.12 -10.71
N PHE A 280 -8.47 9.45 -11.65
CA PHE A 280 -8.29 9.15 -13.07
C PHE A 280 -7.15 9.94 -13.71
N VAL A 281 -6.97 11.21 -13.31
CA VAL A 281 -5.83 12.03 -13.73
C VAL A 281 -4.52 11.45 -13.19
N ALA A 282 -4.49 10.95 -11.96
CA ALA A 282 -3.34 10.30 -11.35
C ALA A 282 -2.86 9.07 -12.14
N ASP A 283 -3.77 8.20 -12.58
CA ASP A 283 -3.42 7.05 -13.43
C ASP A 283 -2.74 7.48 -14.75
N ARG A 284 -3.05 8.67 -15.26
CA ARG A 284 -2.53 9.18 -16.55
C ARG A 284 -1.30 10.07 -16.45
N LEU A 285 -1.26 10.99 -15.50
CA LEU A 285 -0.13 11.92 -15.32
C LEU A 285 0.93 11.39 -14.35
N GLY A 286 0.56 10.47 -13.47
CA GLY A 286 1.38 9.97 -12.37
C GLY A 286 0.87 10.48 -11.04
N HIS A 287 0.85 9.59 -10.04
CA HIS A 287 0.31 9.82 -8.70
C HIS A 287 1.05 10.92 -7.95
N LYS A 288 2.40 10.92 -7.95
CA LYS A 288 3.20 11.97 -7.32
C LYS A 288 2.98 13.32 -8.00
N ARG A 289 2.97 13.34 -9.34
CA ARG A 289 2.79 14.57 -10.12
C ARG A 289 1.40 15.17 -9.91
N THR A 290 0.37 14.34 -9.91
CA THR A 290 -0.99 14.80 -9.61
C THR A 290 -1.07 15.33 -8.19
N LEU A 291 -0.45 14.68 -7.20
CA LEU A 291 -0.42 15.20 -5.83
C LEU A 291 0.32 16.54 -5.75
N PHE A 292 1.42 16.70 -6.48
CA PHE A 292 2.13 17.96 -6.58
C PHE A 292 1.22 19.08 -7.12
N VAL A 293 0.46 18.83 -8.19
CA VAL A 293 -0.51 19.80 -8.73
C VAL A 293 -1.61 20.12 -7.70
N VAL A 294 -2.12 19.12 -6.99
CA VAL A 294 -3.12 19.33 -5.92
C VAL A 294 -2.56 20.25 -4.84
N LEU A 295 -1.34 20.00 -4.36
CA LEU A 295 -0.72 20.83 -3.31
C LEU A 295 -0.36 22.24 -3.81
N VAL A 296 0.09 22.41 -5.05
CA VAL A 296 0.27 23.74 -5.66
C VAL A 296 -1.05 24.50 -5.72
N GLY A 297 -2.16 23.82 -6.02
CA GLY A 297 -3.47 24.45 -5.94
C GLY A 297 -3.84 24.87 -4.52
N TRP A 298 -3.52 24.08 -3.48
CA TRP A 298 -3.70 24.50 -2.09
C TRP A 298 -2.88 25.74 -1.70
N LEU A 299 -1.69 25.95 -2.29
CA LEU A 299 -0.90 27.18 -2.12
C LEU A 299 -1.58 28.42 -2.72
N VAL A 300 -2.50 28.24 -3.67
CA VAL A 300 -3.25 29.35 -4.27
C VAL A 300 -4.57 29.53 -3.54
N LEU A 301 -5.28 28.43 -3.26
CA LEU A 301 -6.63 28.44 -2.74
C LEU A 301 -6.71 28.91 -1.28
N LEU A 302 -5.79 28.50 -0.40
CA LEU A 302 -5.80 28.97 0.99
C LEU A 302 -5.54 30.49 1.10
N PRO A 303 -4.50 31.06 0.45
CA PRO A 303 -4.34 32.51 0.43
C PRO A 303 -5.50 33.23 -0.26
N ALA A 304 -6.06 32.68 -1.34
CA ALA A 304 -7.24 33.28 -1.97
C ALA A 304 -8.42 33.35 -0.98
N LEU A 305 -8.71 32.27 -0.25
CA LEU A 305 -9.73 32.26 0.78
C LEU A 305 -9.47 33.33 1.86
N ALA A 306 -8.21 33.49 2.27
CA ALA A 306 -7.82 34.47 3.27
C ALA A 306 -7.92 35.94 2.80
N LEU A 307 -7.64 36.22 1.53
CA LEU A 307 -7.48 37.59 1.03
C LEU A 307 -8.72 38.15 0.32
N LEU A 308 -9.69 37.30 -0.05
CA LEU A 308 -10.90 37.75 -0.73
C LEU A 308 -11.76 38.67 0.16
N THR A 309 -12.17 39.80 -0.41
CA THR A 309 -13.04 40.80 0.24
C THR A 309 -14.49 40.75 -0.27
N ASN A 310 -14.74 40.07 -1.39
CA ASN A 310 -16.08 39.86 -1.93
C ASN A 310 -16.64 38.48 -1.53
N PHE A 311 -17.75 38.49 -0.79
CA PHE A 311 -18.38 37.28 -0.28
C PHE A 311 -18.81 36.28 -1.37
N LYS A 312 -19.38 36.78 -2.48
CA LYS A 312 -19.85 35.91 -3.58
C LYS A 312 -18.68 35.18 -4.25
N ILE A 313 -17.56 35.88 -4.45
CA ILE A 313 -16.34 35.28 -5.01
C ILE A 313 -15.75 34.27 -4.02
N MET A 314 -15.74 34.58 -2.73
CA MET A 314 -15.29 33.65 -1.69
C MET A 314 -16.13 32.37 -1.69
N VAL A 315 -17.45 32.46 -1.81
CA VAL A 315 -18.33 31.27 -1.93
C VAL A 315 -17.97 30.43 -3.15
N ILE A 316 -17.75 31.04 -4.32
CA ILE A 316 -17.33 30.31 -5.53
C ILE A 316 -16.00 29.58 -5.29
N VAL A 317 -15.02 30.26 -4.70
CA VAL A 317 -13.73 29.66 -4.38
C VAL A 317 -13.87 28.53 -3.36
N ALA A 318 -14.66 28.70 -2.31
CA ALA A 318 -14.88 27.68 -1.28
C ALA A 318 -15.55 26.43 -1.88
N VAL A 319 -16.58 26.59 -2.72
CA VAL A 319 -17.19 25.46 -3.46
C VAL A 319 -16.17 24.79 -4.37
N PHE A 320 -15.35 25.55 -5.08
CA PHE A 320 -14.29 25.00 -5.92
C PHE A 320 -13.20 24.27 -5.12
N MET A 321 -12.86 24.73 -3.91
CA MET A 321 -11.95 24.07 -2.98
C MET A 321 -12.42 22.67 -2.60
N GLY A 322 -13.74 22.40 -2.63
CA GLY A 322 -14.28 21.04 -2.48
C GLY A 322 -13.62 20.05 -3.42
N PHE A 323 -13.44 20.41 -4.70
CA PHE A 323 -12.72 19.55 -5.66
C PHE A 323 -11.31 19.19 -5.14
N TRP A 324 -10.59 20.14 -4.56
CA TRP A 324 -9.25 19.93 -4.02
C TRP A 324 -9.24 19.07 -2.75
N PHE A 325 -10.28 19.15 -1.91
CA PHE A 325 -10.46 18.22 -0.79
C PHE A 325 -10.56 16.79 -1.29
N GLY A 326 -11.44 16.52 -2.25
CA GLY A 326 -11.58 15.18 -2.83
C GLY A 326 -10.31 14.67 -3.49
N ALA A 327 -9.66 15.54 -4.27
CA ALA A 327 -8.42 15.20 -4.95
C ALA A 327 -7.29 14.82 -3.99
N ASN A 328 -7.16 15.54 -2.86
CA ASN A 328 -6.12 15.29 -1.86
C ASN A 328 -6.13 13.84 -1.37
N TRP A 329 -7.27 13.37 -0.87
CA TRP A 329 -7.41 12.04 -0.27
C TRP A 329 -7.30 10.90 -1.30
N ALA A 330 -7.85 11.13 -2.49
CA ALA A 330 -7.82 10.14 -3.56
C ALA A 330 -6.38 9.89 -4.02
N VAL A 331 -5.62 10.97 -4.21
CA VAL A 331 -4.28 10.90 -4.76
C VAL A 331 -3.27 10.52 -3.69
N SER A 332 -3.35 11.04 -2.46
CA SER A 332 -2.43 10.67 -1.36
C SER A 332 -2.47 9.17 -1.06
N ARG A 333 -3.66 8.58 -0.96
CA ARG A 333 -3.85 7.12 -0.77
C ARG A 333 -3.21 6.34 -1.91
N SER A 334 -3.37 6.83 -3.15
CA SER A 334 -2.75 6.20 -4.32
C SER A 334 -1.22 6.28 -4.26
N VAL A 335 -0.62 7.45 -3.93
CA VAL A 335 0.85 7.60 -3.81
C VAL A 335 1.42 6.65 -2.77
N MET A 336 0.79 6.51 -1.60
CA MET A 336 1.22 5.56 -0.57
C MET A 336 1.31 4.12 -1.11
N SER A 337 0.37 3.73 -1.98
CA SER A 337 0.38 2.39 -2.59
C SER A 337 1.59 2.10 -3.48
N PHE A 338 2.20 3.14 -4.07
CA PHE A 338 3.41 3.02 -4.89
C PHE A 338 4.69 3.15 -4.08
N VAL A 339 4.66 4.00 -3.07
CA VAL A 339 5.82 4.28 -2.22
C VAL A 339 6.07 3.15 -1.22
N ALA A 340 5.03 2.40 -0.84
CA ALA A 340 5.12 1.26 0.05
C ALA A 340 5.99 0.13 -0.53
N PRO A 341 7.03 -0.35 0.19
CA PRO A 341 7.90 -1.41 -0.30
C PRO A 341 7.22 -2.78 -0.28
N LEU A 342 7.63 -3.66 -1.20
CA LEU A 342 7.15 -5.05 -1.27
C LEU A 342 7.32 -5.77 0.08
N GLY A 343 6.27 -6.47 0.50
CA GLY A 343 6.23 -7.19 1.78
C GLY A 343 6.03 -6.32 3.03
N ARG A 344 5.90 -4.99 2.90
CA ARG A 344 5.60 -4.08 4.03
C ARG A 344 4.46 -3.11 3.76
N HIS A 345 3.58 -3.45 2.82
CA HIS A 345 2.48 -2.57 2.40
C HIS A 345 1.53 -2.28 3.56
N ASN A 346 1.19 -3.29 4.37
CA ASN A 346 0.23 -3.09 5.44
C ASN A 346 0.80 -2.19 6.53
N LEU A 347 2.07 -2.37 6.91
CA LEU A 347 2.74 -1.48 7.86
C LEU A 347 2.82 -0.05 7.34
N ALA A 348 3.15 0.15 6.06
CA ALA A 348 3.22 1.48 5.46
C ALA A 348 1.85 2.19 5.47
N PHE A 349 0.77 1.47 5.11
CA PHE A 349 -0.58 1.99 5.20
C PHE A 349 -1.07 2.21 6.64
N ALA A 350 -0.59 1.43 7.62
CA ALA A 350 -0.88 1.67 9.02
C ALA A 350 -0.29 3.01 9.49
N TYR A 351 0.95 3.32 9.10
CA TYR A 351 1.57 4.62 9.37
C TYR A 351 0.90 5.77 8.60
N TYR A 352 0.46 5.53 7.36
CA TYR A 352 -0.34 6.49 6.62
C TYR A 352 -1.64 6.84 7.34
N SER A 353 -2.42 5.84 7.74
CA SER A 353 -3.66 6.03 8.51
C SER A 353 -3.40 6.71 9.85
N LEU A 354 -2.29 6.37 10.51
CA LEU A 354 -1.89 7.02 11.76
C LEU A 354 -1.53 8.50 11.54
N ALA A 355 -0.72 8.80 10.53
CA ALA A 355 -0.34 10.16 10.16
C ALA A 355 -1.57 11.01 9.82
N GLU A 356 -2.56 10.44 9.14
CA GLU A 356 -3.83 11.11 8.86
C GLU A 356 -4.50 11.59 10.15
N ARG A 357 -4.65 10.69 11.14
CA ARG A 357 -5.38 11.00 12.38
C ARG A 357 -4.61 11.91 13.33
N VAL A 358 -3.29 11.79 13.39
CA VAL A 358 -2.43 12.57 14.31
C VAL A 358 -1.97 13.89 13.70
N SER A 359 -2.12 14.08 12.38
CA SER A 359 -1.66 15.29 11.70
C SER A 359 -2.23 16.58 12.27
N ALA A 360 -3.50 16.63 12.67
CA ALA A 360 -4.20 17.79 13.23
C ALA A 360 -3.70 18.20 14.63
N LEU A 361 -2.40 18.45 14.75
CA LEU A 361 -1.67 18.75 15.99
C LEU A 361 -0.96 20.11 15.91
N LEU A 362 -0.20 20.36 14.85
CA LEU A 362 0.59 21.60 14.74
C LEU A 362 -0.26 22.77 14.25
N GLY A 363 -1.16 22.53 13.29
CA GLY A 363 -2.01 23.52 12.66
C GLY A 363 -2.96 24.19 13.62
N PRO A 364 -3.72 23.45 14.46
CA PRO A 364 -4.59 24.08 15.46
C PRO A 364 -3.81 24.91 16.48
N VAL A 365 -2.59 24.49 16.84
CA VAL A 365 -1.71 25.25 17.75
C VAL A 365 -1.26 26.56 17.08
N VAL A 366 -0.78 26.51 15.84
CA VAL A 366 -0.40 27.72 15.08
C VAL A 366 -1.60 28.65 14.88
N TRP A 367 -2.75 28.09 14.52
CA TRP A 367 -4.01 28.84 14.38
C TRP A 367 -4.37 29.56 15.68
N GLY A 368 -4.37 28.84 16.81
CA GLY A 368 -4.68 29.40 18.13
C GLY A 368 -3.70 30.50 18.56
N ILE A 369 -2.41 30.31 18.33
CA ILE A 369 -1.38 31.34 18.59
C ILE A 369 -1.67 32.59 17.75
N VAL A 370 -1.87 32.45 16.43
CA VAL A 370 -2.11 33.61 15.54
C VAL A 370 -3.38 34.36 15.95
N VAL A 371 -4.49 33.66 16.17
CA VAL A 371 -5.78 34.26 16.56
C VAL A 371 -5.69 34.94 17.93
N THR A 372 -4.90 34.41 18.86
CA THR A 372 -4.75 35.00 20.20
C THR A 372 -3.76 36.18 20.20
N SER A 373 -2.64 36.07 19.49
CA SER A 373 -1.62 37.12 19.43
C SER A 373 -2.08 38.33 18.60
N LEU A 374 -2.99 38.13 17.64
CA LEU A 374 -3.50 39.19 16.75
C LEU A 374 -4.91 39.65 17.12
N VAL A 375 -5.29 39.60 18.40
CA VAL A 375 -6.60 40.10 18.87
C VAL A 375 -6.82 41.58 18.49
N SER A 376 -5.76 42.39 18.43
CA SER A 376 -5.83 43.83 18.14
C SER A 376 -6.38 44.18 16.75
N ILE A 377 -6.31 43.26 15.77
CA ILE A 377 -6.80 43.48 14.39
C ILE A 377 -8.20 42.88 14.15
N GLY A 378 -8.91 42.51 15.21
CA GLY A 378 -10.29 42.03 15.11
C GLY A 378 -10.43 40.73 14.31
N SER A 379 -11.47 40.63 13.48
CA SER A 379 -11.77 39.41 12.71
C SER A 379 -10.72 39.07 11.64
N ASP A 380 -9.92 40.04 11.19
CA ASP A 380 -8.88 39.78 10.19
C ASP A 380 -7.80 38.80 10.69
N ARG A 381 -7.64 38.63 12.00
CA ARG A 381 -6.75 37.61 12.60
C ARG A 381 -6.98 36.19 12.06
N TYR A 382 -8.22 35.85 11.69
CA TYR A 382 -8.54 34.54 11.12
C TYR A 382 -8.05 34.40 9.67
N ARG A 383 -7.96 35.51 8.91
CA ARG A 383 -7.33 35.53 7.58
C ARG A 383 -5.83 35.26 7.69
N TYR A 384 -5.16 35.88 8.66
CA TYR A 384 -3.74 35.61 8.94
C TYR A 384 -3.51 34.18 9.43
N ALA A 385 -4.43 33.59 10.18
CA ALA A 385 -4.34 32.19 10.59
C ALA A 385 -4.38 31.24 9.38
N VAL A 386 -5.26 31.50 8.39
CA VAL A 386 -5.29 30.75 7.12
C VAL A 386 -3.98 30.92 6.32
N LEU A 387 -3.43 32.13 6.28
CA LEU A 387 -2.12 32.37 5.63
C LEU A 387 -0.99 31.61 6.33
N ALA A 388 -0.97 31.59 7.67
CA ALA A 388 0.05 30.90 8.45
C ALA A 388 0.08 29.39 8.18
N ILE A 389 -1.09 28.73 8.18
CA ILE A 389 -1.18 27.28 7.91
C ILE A 389 -0.85 26.93 6.46
N THR A 390 -0.93 27.87 5.52
CA THR A 390 -0.44 27.67 4.14
C THR A 390 1.06 27.35 4.11
N GLY A 391 1.83 27.81 5.10
CA GLY A 391 3.24 27.46 5.26
C GLY A 391 3.50 25.96 5.38
N PHE A 392 2.57 25.20 5.98
CA PHE A 392 2.69 23.74 6.08
C PHE A 392 2.45 23.04 4.73
N ILE A 393 1.65 23.61 3.83
CA ILE A 393 1.55 23.13 2.45
C ILE A 393 2.90 23.30 1.73
N LEU A 394 3.60 24.43 1.91
CA LEU A 394 4.94 24.68 1.33
C LEU A 394 5.96 23.65 1.82
N LEU A 395 6.01 23.42 3.14
CA LEU A 395 6.90 22.41 3.73
C LEU A 395 6.53 20.99 3.26
N GLY A 396 5.23 20.70 3.14
CA GLY A 396 4.72 19.44 2.58
C GLY A 396 5.14 19.23 1.13
N LEU A 397 5.07 20.27 0.28
CA LEU A 397 5.55 20.24 -1.10
C LEU A 397 7.06 20.00 -1.19
N PHE A 398 7.84 20.64 -0.32
CA PHE A 398 9.29 20.43 -0.24
C PHE A 398 9.64 19.00 0.17
N ALA A 399 8.90 18.40 1.10
CA ALA A 399 9.05 16.99 1.46
C ALA A 399 8.61 16.08 0.30
N LEU A 400 7.48 16.37 -0.36
CA LEU A 400 6.98 15.60 -1.51
C LEU A 400 7.97 15.60 -2.68
N ALA A 401 8.68 16.70 -2.90
CA ALA A 401 9.69 16.80 -3.95
C ALA A 401 10.76 15.70 -3.85
N ARG A 402 11.09 15.25 -2.62
CA ARG A 402 12.08 14.20 -2.31
C ARG A 402 11.55 12.77 -2.44
N VAL A 403 10.24 12.59 -2.62
CA VAL A 403 9.64 11.28 -2.89
C VAL A 403 9.97 10.85 -4.31
N HIS A 404 10.29 9.59 -4.56
CA HIS A 404 10.53 9.12 -5.93
C HIS A 404 9.24 9.18 -6.77
N ASP A 405 9.38 9.45 -8.07
CA ASP A 405 8.25 9.56 -9.01
C ASP A 405 7.72 8.16 -9.35
N ASP A 406 6.40 7.98 -9.38
CA ASP A 406 5.72 6.70 -9.65
C ASP A 406 5.76 6.31 -11.13
N LYS A 407 5.89 7.31 -12.03
CA LYS A 407 6.03 7.12 -13.48
C LYS A 407 7.45 7.25 -14.01
N LYS A 408 8.42 7.66 -13.19
CA LYS A 408 9.81 7.34 -13.52
C LYS A 408 9.98 5.89 -13.13
N PRO A 409 10.05 5.00 -14.11
CA PRO A 409 10.00 3.62 -13.79
C PRO A 409 11.23 3.29 -12.93
N LEU A 410 11.06 2.34 -12.01
CA LEU A 410 12.17 1.54 -11.48
C LEU A 410 13.11 1.09 -12.62
N GLN A 411 12.62 1.01 -13.87
CA GLN A 411 13.33 0.78 -15.14
C GLN A 411 14.52 1.71 -15.43
N ASP A 412 14.52 2.96 -15.00
CA ASP A 412 15.68 3.84 -15.25
C ASP A 412 16.93 3.38 -14.49
N ASN A 413 16.80 2.51 -13.48
CA ASN A 413 17.90 1.91 -12.71
C ASN A 413 17.97 0.37 -12.82
N LEU A 414 17.19 -0.28 -13.69
CA LEU A 414 17.22 -1.74 -13.77
C LEU A 414 18.47 -2.22 -14.50
N THR A 415 19.11 -3.21 -13.91
CA THR A 415 20.11 -4.04 -14.58
C THR A 415 19.36 -5.09 -15.40
N THR A 416 19.78 -5.30 -16.64
CA THR A 416 19.27 -6.40 -17.48
C THR A 416 20.21 -7.59 -17.32
N ILE A 417 19.71 -8.72 -16.84
CA ILE A 417 20.50 -9.94 -16.67
C ILE A 417 19.94 -11.02 -17.60
N TYR A 418 20.76 -11.45 -18.55
CA TYR A 418 20.53 -12.63 -19.37
C TYR A 418 21.05 -13.85 -18.61
N ILE A 419 20.15 -14.71 -18.15
CA ILE A 419 20.51 -15.94 -17.44
C ILE A 419 20.42 -17.08 -18.43
N ALA A 420 21.56 -17.60 -18.90
CA ALA A 420 21.61 -18.67 -19.90
C ALA A 420 21.92 -20.02 -19.24
N ARG A 421 21.33 -21.10 -19.76
CA ARG A 421 21.70 -22.47 -19.38
C ARG A 421 22.95 -22.89 -20.16
N HIS A 422 23.87 -23.61 -19.52
CA HIS A 422 24.99 -24.24 -20.21
C HIS A 422 24.57 -25.10 -21.43
N GLY A 423 25.50 -25.27 -22.39
CA GLY A 423 25.35 -26.21 -23.51
C GLY A 423 25.22 -27.67 -23.05
N GLU A 424 24.78 -28.57 -23.93
CA GLU A 424 24.67 -30.00 -23.62
C GLU A 424 26.00 -30.58 -23.11
N ALA A 425 25.93 -31.30 -21.97
CA ALA A 425 27.08 -31.97 -21.36
C ALA A 425 26.98 -33.50 -21.49
N GLU A 426 28.11 -34.20 -21.37
CA GLU A 426 28.20 -35.66 -21.47
C GLU A 426 27.18 -36.39 -20.57
N TRP A 427 27.02 -35.91 -19.34
CA TRP A 427 26.07 -36.50 -18.40
C TRP A 427 24.61 -36.16 -18.72
N ASN A 428 24.33 -35.12 -19.53
CA ASN A 428 22.97 -34.88 -20.03
C ASN A 428 22.57 -35.99 -20.99
N VAL A 429 23.46 -36.38 -21.90
CA VAL A 429 23.23 -37.45 -22.88
C VAL A 429 23.04 -38.80 -22.18
N LYS A 430 23.87 -39.09 -21.17
CA LYS A 430 23.79 -40.32 -20.37
C LYS A 430 22.59 -40.36 -19.42
N GLY A 431 21.88 -39.25 -19.26
CA GLY A 431 20.70 -39.17 -18.40
C GLY A 431 20.99 -39.15 -16.90
N PHE A 432 22.23 -38.95 -16.48
CA PHE A 432 22.62 -38.93 -15.07
C PHE A 432 22.08 -37.69 -14.33
N ILE A 433 21.99 -37.80 -13.02
CA ILE A 433 21.75 -36.68 -12.13
C ILE A 433 23.00 -35.78 -12.13
N ILE A 434 22.83 -34.52 -12.53
CA ILE A 434 23.91 -33.53 -12.56
C ILE A 434 23.59 -32.45 -11.53
N GLY A 435 24.35 -32.43 -10.45
CA GLY A 435 24.37 -31.32 -9.49
C GLY A 435 25.65 -30.51 -9.67
N GLN A 436 26.51 -30.51 -8.66
CA GLN A 436 27.76 -29.76 -8.65
C GLN A 436 28.97 -30.54 -9.20
N SER A 437 28.79 -31.80 -9.57
CA SER A 437 29.82 -32.63 -10.20
C SER A 437 30.25 -32.09 -11.57
N GLU A 438 31.52 -32.30 -11.89
CA GLU A 438 32.10 -31.85 -13.15
C GLU A 438 31.75 -32.79 -14.30
N THR A 439 31.50 -32.17 -15.46
CA THR A 439 31.22 -32.87 -16.72
C THR A 439 31.47 -31.91 -17.88
N SER A 440 32.19 -32.38 -18.89
CA SER A 440 32.51 -31.58 -20.08
C SER A 440 31.32 -31.43 -21.02
N LEU A 441 31.36 -30.37 -21.83
CA LEU A 441 30.41 -30.16 -22.93
C LEU A 441 30.64 -31.20 -24.03
N THR A 442 29.55 -31.66 -24.65
CA THR A 442 29.62 -32.43 -25.90
C THR A 442 29.97 -31.52 -27.07
N ASP A 443 30.35 -32.06 -28.22
CA ASP A 443 30.53 -31.26 -29.45
C ASP A 443 29.26 -30.48 -29.82
N LYS A 444 28.10 -31.11 -29.61
CA LYS A 444 26.80 -30.47 -29.77
C LYS A 444 26.59 -29.36 -28.74
N GLY A 445 27.01 -29.55 -27.49
CA GLY A 445 26.96 -28.51 -26.45
C GLY A 445 27.84 -27.30 -26.78
N GLN A 446 29.04 -27.53 -27.32
CA GLN A 446 29.89 -26.44 -27.82
C GLN A 446 29.25 -25.71 -29.00
N GLN A 447 28.60 -26.45 -29.91
CA GLN A 447 27.87 -25.83 -31.02
C GLN A 447 26.69 -25.00 -30.53
N GLN A 448 25.93 -25.49 -29.54
CA GLN A 448 24.85 -24.72 -28.90
C GLN A 448 25.37 -23.42 -28.26
N ALA A 449 26.53 -23.45 -27.62
CA ALA A 449 27.15 -22.25 -27.06
C ALA A 449 27.54 -21.24 -28.17
N ARG A 450 28.05 -21.71 -29.31
CA ARG A 450 28.32 -20.86 -30.49
C ARG A 450 27.04 -20.29 -31.09
N ASP A 451 25.95 -21.07 -31.11
CA ASP A 451 24.64 -20.61 -31.59
C ASP A 451 24.07 -19.53 -30.67
N LEU A 452 24.18 -19.70 -29.36
CA LEU A 452 23.82 -18.68 -28.38
C LEU A 452 24.66 -17.40 -28.55
N ALA A 453 25.95 -17.54 -28.84
CA ALA A 453 26.84 -16.41 -29.07
C ALA A 453 26.42 -15.57 -30.29
N ARG A 454 25.99 -16.24 -31.37
CA ARG A 454 25.44 -15.61 -32.58
C ARG A 454 24.08 -15.00 -32.32
N GLU A 455 23.21 -15.69 -31.61
CA GLU A 455 21.87 -15.20 -31.31
C GLU A 455 21.90 -13.89 -30.51
N LEU A 456 22.81 -13.79 -29.56
CA LEU A 456 22.97 -12.60 -28.72
C LEU A 456 23.97 -11.60 -29.30
N GLU A 457 24.35 -11.70 -30.58
CA GLU A 457 25.39 -10.84 -31.20
C GLU A 457 25.07 -9.35 -31.10
N ASN A 458 23.79 -8.98 -31.18
CA ASN A 458 23.33 -7.60 -31.10
C ASN A 458 23.09 -7.11 -29.66
N VAL A 459 23.41 -7.93 -28.65
CA VAL A 459 23.31 -7.55 -27.24
C VAL A 459 24.69 -7.17 -26.74
N GLU A 460 24.85 -5.89 -26.39
CA GLU A 460 26.06 -5.39 -25.73
C GLU A 460 26.03 -5.79 -24.25
N PHE A 461 26.99 -6.60 -23.82
CA PHE A 461 27.16 -6.99 -22.43
C PHE A 461 28.27 -6.15 -21.78
N ASP A 462 28.01 -5.62 -20.59
CA ASP A 462 28.99 -4.92 -19.78
C ASP A 462 29.86 -5.89 -18.96
N ALA A 463 29.31 -7.05 -18.59
CA ALA A 463 30.04 -8.11 -17.90
C ALA A 463 29.44 -9.49 -18.17
N ILE A 464 30.30 -10.51 -18.08
CA ILE A 464 29.92 -11.92 -18.20
C ILE A 464 30.30 -12.66 -16.93
N PHE A 465 29.33 -13.40 -16.40
CA PHE A 465 29.46 -14.28 -15.25
C PHE A 465 29.16 -15.72 -15.63
N SER A 466 29.76 -16.67 -14.92
CA SER A 466 29.36 -18.07 -14.98
C SER A 466 29.42 -18.70 -13.60
N SER A 467 28.70 -19.81 -13.44
CA SER A 467 29.11 -20.79 -12.45
C SER A 467 30.54 -21.26 -12.76
N ASP A 468 31.28 -21.55 -11.70
CA ASP A 468 32.65 -22.04 -11.76
C ASP A 468 32.79 -23.50 -12.23
N LEU A 469 31.68 -24.20 -12.44
CA LEU A 469 31.68 -25.56 -13.02
C LEU A 469 32.08 -25.51 -14.50
N GLU A 470 32.81 -26.51 -14.95
CA GLU A 470 33.48 -26.55 -16.26
C GLU A 470 32.49 -26.28 -17.40
N ARG A 471 31.34 -26.97 -17.42
CA ARG A 471 30.32 -26.82 -18.48
C ARG A 471 29.76 -25.40 -18.61
N THR A 472 29.57 -24.69 -17.49
CA THR A 472 29.06 -23.31 -17.50
C THR A 472 30.16 -22.34 -17.87
N ARG A 473 31.37 -22.54 -17.35
CA ARG A 473 32.54 -21.72 -17.67
C ARG A 473 32.87 -21.82 -19.16
N HIS A 474 32.97 -23.03 -19.71
CA HIS A 474 33.27 -23.24 -21.12
C HIS A 474 32.16 -22.69 -22.04
N THR A 475 30.88 -22.83 -21.66
CA THR A 475 29.78 -22.17 -22.39
C THR A 475 29.95 -20.65 -22.38
N ALA A 476 30.27 -20.06 -21.22
CA ALA A 476 30.46 -18.62 -21.09
C ALA A 476 31.68 -18.11 -21.87
N GLU A 477 32.79 -18.86 -21.87
CA GLU A 477 34.01 -18.56 -22.62
C GLU A 477 33.74 -18.52 -24.14
N ILE A 478 32.97 -19.49 -24.67
CA ILE A 478 32.57 -19.50 -26.08
C ILE A 478 31.72 -18.27 -26.43
N VAL A 479 30.79 -17.87 -25.56
CA VAL A 479 29.94 -16.68 -25.78
C VAL A 479 30.74 -15.39 -25.61
N ALA A 480 31.73 -15.37 -24.72
CA ALA A 480 32.58 -14.23 -24.44
C ALA A 480 33.63 -13.97 -25.54
N LEU A 481 34.10 -15.01 -26.25
CA LEU A 481 35.20 -14.94 -27.20
C LEU A 481 35.03 -13.84 -28.27
N PRO A 482 33.88 -13.70 -28.96
CA PRO A 482 33.70 -12.65 -29.97
C PRO A 482 33.57 -11.23 -29.39
N ARG A 483 33.39 -11.11 -28.06
CA ARG A 483 33.10 -9.86 -27.34
C ARG A 483 34.31 -9.32 -26.59
N HIS A 484 35.41 -10.08 -26.52
CA HIS A 484 36.63 -9.73 -25.79
C HIS A 484 36.39 -9.34 -24.31
N LEU A 485 35.40 -9.96 -23.66
CA LEU A 485 35.10 -9.75 -22.25
C LEU A 485 35.63 -10.90 -21.38
N PRO A 486 36.14 -10.63 -20.17
CA PRO A 486 36.51 -11.67 -19.23
C PRO A 486 35.26 -12.37 -18.66
N VAL A 487 35.38 -13.67 -18.36
CA VAL A 487 34.35 -14.45 -17.67
C VAL A 487 34.68 -14.48 -16.18
N ASN A 488 33.77 -13.95 -15.36
CA ASN A 488 33.89 -13.96 -13.90
C ASN A 488 33.14 -15.16 -13.32
N THR A 489 33.83 -16.04 -12.59
CA THR A 489 33.19 -17.23 -12.01
C THR A 489 32.67 -16.97 -10.59
N THR A 490 31.57 -17.63 -10.21
CA THR A 490 31.03 -17.58 -8.84
C THR A 490 30.27 -18.86 -8.48
N GLU A 491 30.41 -19.31 -7.23
CA GLU A 491 29.67 -20.47 -6.72
C GLU A 491 28.17 -20.20 -6.59
N LEU A 492 27.76 -18.92 -6.47
CA LEU A 492 26.35 -18.53 -6.32
C LEU A 492 25.48 -18.99 -7.49
N LEU A 493 26.07 -19.19 -8.67
CA LEU A 493 25.41 -19.63 -9.90
C LEU A 493 25.39 -21.15 -10.09
N ARG A 494 25.96 -21.96 -9.18
CA ARG A 494 26.06 -23.44 -9.32
C ARG A 494 24.69 -24.12 -9.44
N GLU A 495 24.66 -25.35 -9.93
CA GLU A 495 23.45 -26.19 -9.86
C GLU A 495 23.19 -26.64 -8.42
N ARG A 496 22.01 -27.21 -8.17
CA ARG A 496 21.65 -27.79 -6.88
C ARG A 496 22.71 -28.80 -6.43
N ASN A 497 23.18 -28.71 -5.19
CA ASN A 497 23.95 -29.78 -4.59
C ASN A 497 23.01 -30.97 -4.30
N LEU A 498 23.26 -32.09 -4.98
CA LEU A 498 22.48 -33.33 -4.83
C LEU A 498 23.29 -34.43 -4.09
N ALA A 499 24.39 -34.04 -3.45
CA ALA A 499 25.20 -34.88 -2.58
C ALA A 499 25.53 -36.24 -3.22
N ARG A 500 25.30 -37.34 -2.49
CA ARG A 500 25.61 -38.72 -2.92
C ARG A 500 24.82 -39.23 -4.13
N PHE A 501 23.84 -38.47 -4.62
CA PHE A 501 22.99 -38.87 -5.75
C PHE A 501 23.55 -38.42 -7.10
N GLU A 502 24.53 -37.52 -7.12
CA GLU A 502 25.16 -37.07 -8.36
C GLU A 502 25.88 -38.21 -9.09
N GLY A 503 25.77 -38.24 -10.43
CA GLY A 503 26.29 -39.33 -11.27
C GLY A 503 25.43 -40.60 -11.26
N GLY A 504 24.38 -40.65 -10.45
CA GLY A 504 23.38 -41.72 -10.44
C GLY A 504 22.25 -41.52 -11.45
N GLN A 505 21.34 -42.51 -11.52
CA GLN A 505 20.07 -42.42 -12.23
C GLN A 505 19.02 -41.68 -11.40
N TRP A 506 18.09 -40.97 -12.06
CA TRP A 506 17.03 -40.17 -11.41
C TRP A 506 16.14 -40.99 -10.47
N ASP A 507 15.89 -42.26 -10.79
CA ASP A 507 15.06 -43.16 -9.97
C ASP A 507 15.63 -43.38 -8.56
N ARG A 508 16.94 -43.16 -8.36
CA ARG A 508 17.59 -43.30 -7.04
C ARG A 508 17.15 -42.23 -6.04
N LEU A 509 16.61 -41.10 -6.50
CA LEU A 509 16.08 -40.07 -5.61
C LEU A 509 14.76 -40.49 -4.97
N GLY A 510 13.99 -41.40 -5.57
CA GLY A 510 12.68 -41.84 -5.07
C GLY A 510 11.80 -40.64 -4.68
N ASP A 511 11.19 -40.70 -3.50
CA ASP A 511 10.34 -39.62 -2.96
C ASP A 511 11.04 -38.26 -2.84
N LEU A 512 12.38 -38.23 -2.72
CA LEU A 512 13.11 -36.95 -2.62
C LEU A 512 12.91 -36.13 -3.88
N PHE A 513 12.79 -36.78 -5.04
CA PHE A 513 12.55 -36.12 -6.31
C PHE A 513 11.25 -35.31 -6.31
N ASP A 514 10.16 -35.90 -5.79
CA ASP A 514 8.87 -35.22 -5.69
C ASP A 514 8.97 -33.99 -4.78
N ILE A 515 9.73 -34.09 -3.69
CA ILE A 515 9.99 -32.97 -2.79
C ILE A 515 10.69 -31.82 -3.51
N LEU A 516 11.72 -32.09 -4.33
CA LEU A 516 12.41 -31.05 -5.10
C LEU A 516 11.46 -30.32 -6.06
N LEU A 517 10.41 -31.01 -6.52
CA LEU A 517 9.40 -30.50 -7.45
C LEU A 517 8.20 -29.80 -6.77
N LYS A 518 8.08 -29.84 -5.43
CA LYS A 518 6.98 -29.20 -4.69
C LYS A 518 7.11 -27.68 -4.53
N HIS A 519 8.29 -27.09 -4.74
CA HIS A 519 8.49 -25.65 -4.49
C HIS A 519 7.54 -24.78 -5.33
N PRO A 520 6.90 -23.73 -4.76
CA PRO A 520 7.13 -23.12 -3.45
C PRO A 520 6.41 -23.79 -2.25
N HIS A 521 5.73 -24.92 -2.45
CA HIS A 521 4.90 -25.61 -1.45
C HIS A 521 5.66 -26.64 -0.59
N THR A 522 6.99 -26.59 -0.54
CA THR A 522 7.80 -27.45 0.33
C THR A 522 7.52 -27.13 1.81
N THR A 523 7.26 -28.16 2.60
CA THR A 523 7.06 -28.06 4.05
C THR A 523 8.38 -28.07 4.83
N GLU A 524 8.32 -27.81 6.14
CA GLU A 524 9.51 -27.92 7.00
C GLU A 524 10.02 -29.36 7.10
N GLU A 525 9.12 -30.33 7.16
CA GLU A 525 9.47 -31.76 7.17
C GLU A 525 10.15 -32.19 5.87
N ASP A 526 9.63 -31.72 4.72
CA ASP A 526 10.26 -31.92 3.41
C ASP A 526 11.72 -31.40 3.41
N ASN A 527 11.94 -30.18 3.94
CA ASN A 527 13.28 -29.58 4.02
C ASN A 527 14.22 -30.38 4.93
N GLN A 528 13.72 -30.88 6.06
CA GLN A 528 14.51 -31.73 6.96
C GLN A 528 14.89 -33.06 6.30
N LYS A 529 14.00 -33.67 5.51
CA LYS A 529 14.30 -34.90 4.75
C LYS A 529 15.41 -34.68 3.74
N LEU A 530 15.39 -33.56 3.00
CA LEU A 530 16.48 -33.17 2.09
C LEU A 530 17.80 -32.94 2.84
N ALA A 531 17.75 -32.24 3.98
CA ALA A 531 18.94 -31.92 4.77
C ALA A 531 19.64 -33.17 5.33
N ARG A 532 18.89 -34.19 5.78
CA ARG A 532 19.44 -35.48 6.24
C ARG A 532 20.24 -36.21 5.17
N GLU A 533 19.88 -35.99 3.91
CA GLU A 533 20.52 -36.56 2.73
C GLU A 533 21.65 -35.68 2.18
N GLY A 534 21.90 -34.52 2.81
CA GLY A 534 22.87 -33.53 2.34
C GLY A 534 22.45 -32.76 1.09
N ILE A 535 21.18 -32.87 0.67
CA ILE A 535 20.66 -32.21 -0.52
C ILE A 535 20.34 -30.74 -0.21
N GLU A 536 20.80 -29.84 -1.09
CA GLU A 536 20.49 -28.42 -1.00
C GLU A 536 18.97 -28.17 -1.15
N THR A 537 18.40 -27.45 -0.18
CA THR A 537 16.98 -27.09 -0.20
C THR A 537 16.68 -26.04 -1.27
N SER A 538 15.43 -26.01 -1.75
CA SER A 538 15.01 -25.00 -2.73
C SER A 538 15.17 -23.56 -2.19
N LEU A 539 14.97 -23.34 -0.89
CA LEU A 539 15.18 -22.04 -0.24
C LEU A 539 16.66 -21.62 -0.21
N ALA A 540 17.56 -22.55 0.10
CA ALA A 540 19.00 -22.27 0.08
C ALA A 540 19.46 -21.93 -1.35
N MET A 541 19.03 -22.73 -2.32
CA MET A 541 19.33 -22.56 -3.74
C MET A 541 18.84 -21.22 -4.29
N ILE A 542 17.57 -20.86 -4.08
CA ILE A 542 17.06 -19.55 -4.54
C ILE A 542 17.70 -18.40 -3.79
N GLY A 543 18.00 -18.58 -2.49
CA GLY A 543 18.65 -17.57 -1.66
C GLY A 543 20.03 -17.15 -2.20
N ARG A 544 20.89 -18.12 -2.57
CA ARG A 544 22.20 -17.81 -3.18
C ARG A 544 22.06 -17.14 -4.55
N PHE A 545 21.08 -17.55 -5.35
CA PHE A 545 20.85 -16.92 -6.65
C PHE A 545 20.37 -15.47 -6.51
N LEU A 546 19.44 -15.20 -5.60
CA LEU A 546 18.99 -13.84 -5.32
C LEU A 546 20.11 -12.98 -4.73
N ASN A 547 21.05 -13.57 -3.99
CA ASN A 547 22.26 -12.87 -3.54
C ASN A 547 23.12 -12.46 -4.73
N PHE A 548 23.37 -13.36 -5.69
CA PHE A 548 24.07 -13.02 -6.94
C PHE A 548 23.38 -11.86 -7.68
N VAL A 549 22.05 -11.91 -7.83
CA VAL A 549 21.31 -10.84 -8.51
C VAL A 549 21.49 -9.51 -7.78
N ARG A 550 21.35 -9.47 -6.45
CA ARG A 550 21.51 -8.25 -5.65
C ARG A 550 22.92 -7.67 -5.74
N GLN A 551 23.95 -8.51 -5.64
CA GLN A 551 25.34 -8.08 -5.77
C GLN A 551 25.62 -7.52 -7.15
N THR A 552 25.12 -8.21 -8.19
CA THR A 552 25.30 -7.80 -9.59
C THR A 552 24.59 -6.48 -9.87
N THR A 553 23.34 -6.31 -9.42
CA THR A 553 22.58 -5.07 -9.62
C THR A 553 23.20 -3.88 -8.89
N ALA A 554 23.84 -4.12 -7.75
CA ALA A 554 24.54 -3.08 -7.01
C ALA A 554 25.85 -2.68 -7.68
N ALA A 555 26.60 -3.63 -8.24
CA ALA A 555 27.87 -3.39 -8.92
C ALA A 555 27.69 -2.84 -10.34
N TYR A 556 26.61 -3.21 -11.03
CA TYR A 556 26.37 -2.91 -12.44
C TYR A 556 25.01 -2.23 -12.68
N PRO A 557 24.72 -1.08 -12.05
CA PRO A 557 23.44 -0.41 -12.22
C PRO A 557 23.24 0.04 -13.67
N ARG A 558 22.06 -0.24 -14.24
CA ARG A 558 21.67 0.12 -15.63
C ARG A 558 22.50 -0.55 -16.72
N LYS A 559 23.18 -1.64 -16.38
CA LYS A 559 24.02 -2.38 -17.31
C LYS A 559 23.35 -3.67 -17.77
N THR A 560 23.88 -4.27 -18.82
CA THR A 560 23.42 -5.54 -19.37
C THR A 560 24.46 -6.62 -19.08
N ILE A 561 24.05 -7.68 -18.42
CA ILE A 561 24.93 -8.72 -17.87
C ILE A 561 24.52 -10.07 -18.43
N LEU A 562 25.49 -10.88 -18.82
CA LEU A 562 25.28 -12.30 -19.11
C LEU A 562 25.69 -13.13 -17.89
N ALA A 563 24.85 -14.07 -17.47
CA ALA A 563 25.13 -15.02 -16.40
C ALA A 563 24.82 -16.44 -16.87
N VAL A 564 25.84 -17.29 -17.00
CA VAL A 564 25.67 -18.69 -17.41
C VAL A 564 25.53 -19.60 -16.19
N SER A 565 24.40 -20.30 -16.10
CA SER A 565 23.99 -21.15 -15.00
C SER A 565 23.36 -22.46 -15.52
N HIS A 566 22.47 -23.07 -14.72
CA HIS A 566 21.99 -24.44 -14.90
C HIS A 566 20.48 -24.53 -14.94
N GLY A 567 19.98 -25.62 -15.55
CA GLY A 567 18.56 -25.78 -15.83
C GLY A 567 17.68 -25.98 -14.59
N GLY A 568 18.20 -26.57 -13.51
CA GLY A 568 17.50 -26.69 -12.24
C GLY A 568 17.29 -25.34 -11.59
N MET A 569 18.35 -24.53 -11.49
CA MET A 569 18.29 -23.17 -10.97
C MET A 569 17.29 -22.28 -11.71
N MET A 570 17.37 -22.25 -13.05
CA MET A 570 16.51 -21.40 -13.86
C MET A 570 15.04 -21.76 -13.74
N ARG A 571 14.70 -23.07 -13.68
CA ARG A 571 13.32 -23.51 -13.45
C ARG A 571 12.81 -23.10 -12.08
N LEU A 572 13.64 -23.25 -11.05
CA LEU A 572 13.30 -22.83 -9.69
C LEU A 572 13.06 -21.33 -9.62
N LEU A 573 13.90 -20.52 -10.28
CA LEU A 573 13.74 -19.08 -10.38
C LEU A 573 12.40 -18.71 -11.04
N LEU A 574 12.09 -19.30 -12.20
CA LEU A 574 10.83 -19.04 -12.91
C LEU A 574 9.61 -19.39 -12.06
N ALA A 575 9.64 -20.53 -11.35
CA ALA A 575 8.58 -20.91 -10.43
C ALA A 575 8.45 -19.95 -9.24
N HIS A 576 9.59 -19.53 -8.66
CA HIS A 576 9.62 -18.58 -7.55
C HIS A 576 9.09 -17.20 -7.93
N LEU A 577 9.36 -16.74 -9.15
CA LEU A 577 8.87 -15.48 -9.70
C LEU A 577 7.41 -15.57 -10.22
N GLY A 578 6.76 -16.73 -10.09
CA GLY A 578 5.36 -16.92 -10.49
C GLY A 578 5.15 -17.03 -12.00
N TYR A 579 6.19 -17.29 -12.80
CA TYR A 579 6.07 -17.48 -14.26
C TYR A 579 5.29 -18.76 -14.62
N ALA A 580 5.43 -19.81 -13.82
CA ALA A 580 4.69 -21.05 -13.92
C ALA A 580 4.57 -21.70 -12.53
N GLU A 581 3.46 -22.39 -12.26
CA GLU A 581 3.25 -23.09 -10.98
C GLU A 581 4.24 -24.25 -10.80
N LYS A 582 4.55 -24.96 -11.90
CA LYS A 582 5.55 -26.04 -11.93
C LYS A 582 6.23 -26.11 -13.28
N LEU A 583 7.54 -26.33 -13.29
CA LEU A 583 8.33 -26.61 -14.50
C LEU A 583 9.00 -27.98 -14.40
N PRO A 584 8.61 -28.97 -15.23
CA PRO A 584 9.13 -30.32 -15.12
C PRO A 584 10.65 -30.36 -15.37
N PRO A 585 11.36 -31.39 -14.89
CA PRO A 585 12.75 -31.62 -15.25
C PRO A 585 12.93 -31.59 -16.77
N ARG A 586 14.08 -31.09 -17.24
CA ARG A 586 14.41 -30.96 -18.67
C ARG A 586 13.49 -30.03 -19.49
N SER A 587 12.56 -29.30 -18.86
CA SER A 587 11.72 -28.29 -19.55
C SER A 587 12.51 -27.08 -20.04
N MET A 588 13.67 -26.80 -19.45
CA MET A 588 14.59 -25.75 -19.87
C MET A 588 15.60 -26.35 -20.86
N ALA A 589 15.60 -25.96 -22.13
CA ALA A 589 16.56 -26.40 -23.13
C ALA A 589 17.98 -25.92 -22.81
N ASN A 590 19.00 -26.68 -23.22
CA ASN A 590 20.40 -26.24 -23.19
C ASN A 590 20.56 -24.98 -24.06
N SER A 591 21.38 -24.03 -23.61
CA SER A 591 21.52 -22.69 -24.21
C SER A 591 20.24 -21.85 -24.32
N GLY A 592 19.13 -22.27 -23.70
CA GLY A 592 17.99 -21.38 -23.47
C GLY A 592 18.33 -20.33 -22.40
N TYR A 593 17.66 -19.17 -22.45
CA TYR A 593 17.92 -18.07 -21.52
C TYR A 593 16.65 -17.39 -20.99
N ILE A 594 16.82 -16.64 -19.91
CA ILE A 594 15.82 -15.74 -19.33
C ILE A 594 16.40 -14.33 -19.41
N ARG A 595 15.64 -13.38 -19.96
CA ARG A 595 15.95 -11.94 -19.85
C ARG A 595 15.20 -11.36 -18.67
N LEU A 596 15.94 -11.00 -17.63
CA LEU A 596 15.43 -10.48 -16.37
C LEU A 596 15.86 -9.03 -16.19
N ARG A 597 14.92 -8.09 -16.02
CA ARG A 597 15.23 -6.73 -15.55
C ARG A 597 14.96 -6.60 -14.06
N THR A 598 15.91 -6.01 -13.31
CA THR A 598 15.82 -5.96 -11.84
C THR A 598 16.71 -4.87 -11.24
N ASN A 599 16.30 -4.34 -10.08
CA ASN A 599 17.09 -3.45 -9.20
C ASN A 599 17.60 -4.20 -7.94
N GLY A 600 17.49 -5.53 -7.92
CA GLY A 600 17.83 -6.38 -6.78
C GLY A 600 16.67 -6.66 -5.80
N THR A 601 15.56 -5.92 -5.90
CA THR A 601 14.33 -6.14 -5.09
C THR A 601 13.11 -6.47 -5.93
N ASP A 602 12.98 -5.84 -7.09
CA ASP A 602 11.89 -6.00 -8.04
C ASP A 602 12.40 -6.79 -9.26
N PHE A 603 11.59 -7.71 -9.77
CA PHE A 603 11.98 -8.66 -10.81
C PHE A 603 10.97 -8.64 -11.95
N PHE A 604 11.44 -8.36 -13.17
CA PHE A 604 10.61 -8.30 -14.37
C PHE A 604 11.18 -9.29 -15.39
N ILE A 605 10.42 -10.35 -15.69
CA ILE A 605 10.78 -11.31 -16.74
C ILE A 605 10.30 -10.73 -18.07
N ASP A 606 11.23 -10.30 -18.91
CA ASP A 606 10.88 -9.75 -20.22
C ASP A 606 10.81 -10.82 -21.30
N GLU A 607 11.63 -11.87 -21.17
CA GLU A 607 11.75 -12.92 -22.18
C GLU A 607 12.20 -14.23 -21.55
N VAL A 608 11.67 -15.33 -22.04
CA VAL A 608 12.09 -16.68 -21.67
C VAL A 608 12.18 -17.50 -22.95
N LYS A 609 13.39 -17.92 -23.33
CA LYS A 609 13.63 -18.73 -24.52
C LYS A 609 14.07 -20.14 -24.15
N GLY A 610 13.49 -21.13 -24.83
CA GLY A 610 13.85 -22.54 -24.63
C GLY A 610 13.14 -23.22 -23.47
N VAL A 611 12.01 -22.68 -22.99
CA VAL A 611 11.16 -23.37 -22.01
C VAL A 611 10.00 -24.07 -22.73
N LYS A 612 9.89 -25.39 -22.53
CA LYS A 612 8.68 -26.14 -22.89
C LYS A 612 7.66 -25.99 -21.76
N LYS A 613 6.58 -25.25 -22.00
CA LYS A 613 5.44 -25.19 -21.07
C LYS A 613 4.72 -26.55 -21.08
N PRO A 614 4.34 -27.09 -19.91
CA PRO A 614 3.53 -28.30 -19.84
C PRO A 614 2.16 -28.12 -20.48
#